data_AF-E1WVW4-F1
#
_entry.id   AF-E1WVW4-F1
#
_cell.length_a   1.000
_cell.length_b   1.000
_cell.length_c   1.000
_cell.angle_alpha   90.00
_cell.angle_beta   90.00
_cell.angle_gamma   90.00
#
_symmetry.space_group_name_H-M   'P 1'
#
loop_
_entity.id
_entity.type
_entity.pdbx_description
1 polymer ?
#
loop_
_entity_poly.entity_id
_entity_poly.type
_entity_poly.pdbx_seq_one_letter_code
_entity_poly.pdbx_strand_id
1 'polypeptide(L)'
;MGDIDILNKFDNDKLIDVVKNYKRYGYDDELRDYAINLLGERGWSRDDLQQFGYLTNYDYDEAEKQYKAYNRNSLIGICTLVFSGGILVVVYLIFLILAYRNVAKFYKALERNEDETALFNALGVLAYFHLKGRMKEELKGIR
;
A
#
# COMPACT_ATOMS: atom_id res chain seq x y z
N MET A 1 9.98 28.82 22.65
CA MET A 1 10.27 30.22 23.07
C MET A 1 10.74 31.08 21.89
N GLY A 2 11.69 30.62 21.06
CA GLY A 2 12.17 31.40 19.90
C GLY A 2 11.13 31.71 18.81
N ASP A 3 10.18 30.81 18.54
CA ASP A 3 9.16 31.04 17.50
C ASP A 3 8.10 32.06 17.92
N ILE A 4 7.81 32.22 19.20
CA ILE A 4 6.86 33.24 19.69
C ILE A 4 7.48 34.64 19.55
N ASP A 5 8.78 34.77 19.85
CA ASP A 5 9.51 36.03 19.74
C ASP A 5 9.59 36.55 18.29
N ILE A 6 9.55 35.65 17.29
CA ILE A 6 9.57 36.05 15.88
C ILE A 6 8.23 36.66 15.44
N LEU A 7 7.10 36.20 16.00
CA LEU A 7 5.76 36.67 15.66
C LEU A 7 5.56 38.15 16.01
N ASN A 8 6.17 38.61 17.10
CA ASN A 8 6.14 40.02 17.50
C ASN A 8 6.73 40.96 16.44
N LYS A 9 7.64 40.46 15.58
CA LYS A 9 8.26 41.22 14.49
C LYS A 9 7.45 41.18 13.20
N PHE A 10 6.41 40.37 13.11
CA PHE A 10 5.59 40.23 11.92
C PHE A 10 4.53 41.33 11.83
N ASP A 11 4.28 41.78 10.61
CA ASP A 11 3.11 42.58 10.26
C ASP A 11 1.83 41.72 10.28
N ASN A 12 0.67 42.36 10.14
CA ASN A 12 -0.62 41.66 10.23
C ASN A 12 -0.80 40.64 9.10
N ASP A 13 -0.30 40.92 7.88
CA ASP A 13 -0.44 40.01 6.74
C ASP A 13 0.34 38.71 6.96
N LYS A 14 1.58 38.83 7.48
CA LYS A 14 2.38 37.66 7.88
C LYS A 14 1.78 36.90 9.04
N LEU A 15 1.21 37.59 10.04
CA LEU A 15 0.51 36.92 11.14
C LEU A 15 -0.72 36.16 10.63
N ILE A 16 -1.51 36.76 9.72
CA ILE A 16 -2.65 36.10 9.08
C ILE A 16 -2.19 34.87 8.29
N ASP A 17 -1.08 34.97 7.56
CA ASP A 17 -0.50 33.82 6.84
C ASP A 17 -0.10 32.69 7.81
N VAL A 18 0.56 33.03 8.92
CA VAL A 18 0.90 32.08 9.97
C VAL A 18 -0.36 31.42 10.54
N VAL A 19 -1.38 32.19 10.90
CA VAL A 19 -2.65 31.65 11.45
C VAL A 19 -3.30 30.67 10.48
N LYS A 20 -3.33 31.02 9.19
CA LYS A 20 -3.97 30.20 8.15
C LYS A 20 -3.17 28.95 7.83
N ASN A 21 -1.85 29.07 7.76
CA ASN A 21 -0.95 28.02 7.24
C ASN A 21 -0.14 27.31 8.33
N TYR A 22 -0.45 27.49 9.61
CA TYR A 22 0.34 26.98 10.73
C TYR A 22 0.68 25.48 10.60
N LYS A 23 -0.32 24.63 10.27
CA LYS A 23 -0.10 23.18 10.05
C LYS A 23 0.86 22.89 8.90
N ARG A 24 0.77 23.66 7.81
CA ARG A 24 1.65 23.50 6.64
C ARG A 24 3.10 23.81 6.99
N TYR A 25 3.30 24.78 7.89
CA TYR A 25 4.63 25.14 8.39
C TYR A 25 5.11 24.23 9.53
N GLY A 26 4.28 23.29 9.98
CA GLY A 26 4.61 22.39 11.09
C GLY A 26 4.55 23.08 12.46
N TYR A 27 3.90 24.23 12.55
CA TYR A 27 3.63 24.90 13.82
C TYR A 27 2.47 24.23 14.55
N ASP A 28 2.50 24.29 15.88
CA ASP A 28 1.45 23.79 16.74
C ASP A 28 0.30 24.80 16.91
N ASP A 29 -0.75 24.35 17.58
CA ASP A 29 -1.92 25.18 17.87
C ASP A 29 -1.56 26.33 18.84
N GLU A 30 -0.55 26.16 19.72
CA GLU A 30 -0.12 27.21 20.66
C GLU A 30 0.45 28.43 19.94
N LEU A 31 1.33 28.22 18.96
CA LEU A 31 1.90 29.28 18.15
C LEU A 31 0.82 30.01 17.33
N ARG A 32 -0.14 29.24 16.79
CA ARG A 32 -1.30 29.79 16.07
C ARG A 32 -2.17 30.64 16.99
N ASP A 33 -2.50 30.15 18.19
CA ASP A 33 -3.32 30.87 19.15
C ASP A 33 -2.63 32.16 19.64
N TYR A 34 -1.30 32.13 19.80
CA TYR A 34 -0.53 33.35 20.08
C TYR A 34 -0.64 34.36 18.93
N ALA A 35 -0.51 33.93 17.67
CA ALA A 35 -0.67 34.81 16.52
C ALA A 35 -2.09 35.40 16.41
N ILE A 36 -3.13 34.62 16.76
CA ILE A 36 -4.52 35.11 16.84
C ILE A 36 -4.66 36.17 17.96
N ASN A 37 -4.07 35.93 19.13
CA ASN A 37 -4.12 36.90 20.24
C ASN A 37 -3.41 38.22 19.88
N LEU A 38 -2.24 38.13 19.23
CA LEU A 38 -1.49 39.30 18.79
C LEU A 38 -2.25 40.09 17.70
N LEU A 39 -2.98 39.42 16.81
CA LEU A 39 -3.90 40.07 15.87
C LEU A 39 -5.06 40.75 16.61
N GLY A 40 -5.58 40.13 17.67
CA GLY A 40 -6.54 40.69 18.61
C GLY A 40 -6.09 42.02 19.23
N GLU A 41 -4.87 42.04 19.77
CA GLU A 41 -4.25 43.26 20.31
C GLU A 41 -4.08 44.37 19.25
N ARG A 42 -4.05 44.00 17.96
CA ARG A 42 -3.90 44.91 16.81
C ARG A 42 -5.22 45.25 16.12
N GLY A 43 -6.36 44.91 16.73
CA GLY A 43 -7.69 45.32 16.28
C GLY A 43 -8.41 44.34 15.35
N TRP A 44 -7.89 43.12 15.16
CA TRP A 44 -8.61 42.05 14.44
C TRP A 44 -9.39 41.19 15.42
N SER A 45 -10.71 41.08 15.26
CA SER A 45 -11.47 40.12 16.06
C SER A 45 -11.35 38.70 15.50
N ARG A 46 -11.57 37.70 16.34
CA ARG A 46 -11.62 36.30 15.90
C ARG A 46 -12.76 36.06 14.90
N ASP A 47 -13.86 36.82 15.04
CA ASP A 47 -15.00 36.78 14.11
C ASP A 47 -14.61 37.31 12.73
N ASP A 48 -13.80 38.38 12.65
CA ASP A 48 -13.26 38.87 11.38
C ASP A 48 -12.41 37.79 10.71
N LEU A 49 -11.47 37.18 11.45
CA LEU A 49 -10.61 36.12 10.92
C LEU A 49 -11.43 34.91 10.43
N GLN A 50 -12.53 34.59 11.10
CA GLN A 50 -13.44 33.53 10.69
C GLN A 50 -14.23 33.92 9.42
N GLN A 51 -14.77 35.14 9.37
CA GLN A 51 -15.56 35.65 8.24
C GLN A 51 -14.72 35.72 6.96
N PHE A 52 -13.44 36.10 7.06
CA PHE A 52 -12.51 36.13 5.94
C PHE A 52 -11.86 34.78 5.62
N GLY A 53 -12.13 33.72 6.40
CA GLY A 53 -11.59 32.38 6.16
C GLY A 53 -10.08 32.27 6.42
N TYR A 54 -9.54 33.05 7.36
CA TYR A 54 -8.13 33.01 7.75
C TYR A 54 -7.84 31.99 8.85
N LEU A 55 -8.86 31.47 9.53
CA LEU A 55 -8.67 30.47 10.58
C LEU A 55 -8.36 29.07 10.03
N THR A 56 -8.62 28.80 8.76
CA THR A 56 -8.49 27.46 8.19
C THR A 56 -7.93 27.52 6.76
N ASN A 57 -6.92 26.70 6.47
CA ASN A 57 -6.52 26.41 5.10
C ASN A 57 -7.24 25.14 4.62
N TYR A 58 -8.41 25.32 3.98
CA TYR A 58 -9.22 24.20 3.47
C TYR A 58 -8.49 23.36 2.42
N ASP A 59 -7.70 24.00 1.55
CA ASP A 59 -6.94 23.28 0.52
C ASP A 59 -5.89 22.37 1.14
N TYR A 60 -5.19 22.85 2.19
CA TYR A 60 -4.23 22.05 2.94
C TYR A 60 -4.92 20.92 3.70
N ASP A 61 -6.01 21.20 4.41
CA ASP A 61 -6.73 20.18 5.20
C ASP A 61 -7.29 19.07 4.29
N GLU A 62 -7.85 19.42 3.13
CA GLU A 62 -8.33 18.43 2.18
C GLU A 62 -7.16 17.66 1.54
N ALA A 63 -6.06 18.33 1.18
CA ALA A 63 -4.86 17.66 0.68
C ALA A 63 -4.25 16.69 1.71
N GLU A 64 -4.17 17.08 2.98
CA GLU A 64 -3.66 16.25 4.07
C GLU A 64 -4.56 15.01 4.28
N LYS A 65 -5.88 15.19 4.23
CA LYS A 65 -6.86 14.09 4.29
C LYS A 65 -6.68 13.11 3.13
N GLN A 66 -6.52 13.61 1.91
CA GLN A 66 -6.27 12.75 0.74
C GLN A 66 -4.91 12.04 0.83
N TYR A 67 -3.87 12.72 1.31
CA TYR A 67 -2.56 12.13 1.55
C TYR A 67 -2.62 10.98 2.57
N LYS A 68 -3.29 11.20 3.71
CA LYS A 68 -3.51 10.16 4.73
C LYS A 68 -4.31 8.98 4.18
N ALA A 69 -5.34 9.25 3.37
CA ALA A 69 -6.13 8.21 2.72
C ALA A 69 -5.31 7.42 1.70
N TYR A 70 -4.51 8.10 0.87
CA TYR A 70 -3.59 7.48 -0.08
C TYR A 70 -2.59 6.56 0.62
N ASN A 71 -1.93 7.02 1.68
CA ASN A 71 -0.96 6.21 2.41
C ASN A 71 -1.60 4.95 3.01
N ARG A 72 -2.76 5.09 3.64
CA ARG A 72 -3.51 3.95 4.20
C ARG A 72 -3.94 2.97 3.11
N ASN A 73 -4.57 3.46 2.05
CA ASN A 73 -5.12 2.62 0.99
C ASN A 73 -4.02 1.93 0.18
N SER A 74 -2.92 2.63 -0.09
CA SER A 74 -1.76 2.06 -0.80
C SER A 74 -1.10 0.97 0.01
N LEU A 75 -0.93 1.17 1.32
CA LEU A 75 -0.39 0.13 2.21
C LEU A 75 -1.28 -1.11 2.24
N ILE A 76 -2.60 -0.93 2.36
CA ILE A 76 -3.56 -2.04 2.28
C ILE A 76 -3.42 -2.77 0.94
N GLY A 77 -3.40 -2.04 -0.18
CA GLY A 77 -3.26 -2.62 -1.52
C GLY A 77 -2.00 -3.45 -1.69
N ILE A 78 -0.84 -2.92 -1.23
CA ILE A 78 0.44 -3.64 -1.27
C ILE A 78 0.37 -4.90 -0.42
N CYS A 79 -0.12 -4.82 0.81
CA CYS A 79 -0.28 -5.98 1.69
C CYS A 79 -1.18 -7.03 1.04
N THR A 80 -2.35 -6.64 0.53
CA THR A 80 -3.27 -7.55 -0.16
C THR A 80 -2.61 -8.23 -1.35
N LEU A 81 -1.84 -7.51 -2.17
CA LEU A 81 -1.12 -8.08 -3.31
C LEU A 81 -0.09 -9.12 -2.87
N VAL A 82 0.73 -8.80 -1.86
CA VAL A 82 1.78 -9.70 -1.36
C VAL A 82 1.17 -10.97 -0.76
N PHE A 83 0.15 -10.84 0.10
CA PHE A 83 -0.48 -11.99 0.73
C PHE A 83 -1.24 -12.86 -0.28
N SER A 84 -2.02 -12.25 -1.18
CA SER A 84 -2.74 -13.00 -2.21
C SER A 84 -1.79 -13.74 -3.16
N GLY A 85 -0.72 -13.07 -3.61
CA GLY A 85 0.33 -13.70 -4.43
C GLY A 85 1.00 -14.87 -3.71
N GLY A 86 1.36 -14.69 -2.43
CA GLY A 86 1.94 -15.75 -1.62
C GLY A 86 1.02 -16.97 -1.48
N ILE A 87 -0.27 -16.75 -1.20
CA ILE A 87 -1.27 -17.83 -1.12
C ILE A 87 -1.37 -18.56 -2.47
N LEU A 88 -1.43 -17.84 -3.58
CA LEU A 88 -1.50 -18.45 -4.91
C LEU A 88 -0.28 -19.31 -5.22
N VAL A 89 0.92 -18.88 -4.82
CA VAL A 89 2.14 -19.69 -4.97
C VAL A 89 2.05 -20.96 -4.13
N VAL A 90 1.61 -20.89 -2.88
CA VAL A 90 1.44 -22.06 -2.02
C VAL A 90 0.43 -23.04 -2.61
N VAL A 91 -0.74 -22.55 -3.05
CA VAL A 91 -1.77 -23.37 -3.70
C VAL A 91 -1.23 -24.02 -4.97
N TYR A 92 -0.50 -23.27 -5.81
CA TYR A 92 0.15 -23.80 -7.00
C TYR A 92 1.12 -24.94 -6.66
N LEU A 93 1.98 -24.77 -5.65
CA LEU A 93 2.94 -25.80 -5.23
C LEU A 93 2.23 -27.06 -4.71
N ILE A 94 1.12 -26.93 -3.98
CA ILE A 94 0.32 -28.09 -3.54
C ILE A 94 -0.17 -28.89 -4.75
N PHE A 95 -0.76 -28.23 -5.74
CA PHE A 95 -1.24 -28.92 -6.94
C PHE A 95 -0.10 -29.51 -7.78
N LEU A 96 1.05 -28.84 -7.83
CA LEU A 96 2.24 -29.35 -8.51
C LEU A 96 2.72 -30.66 -7.85
N ILE A 97 2.78 -30.72 -6.52
CA ILE A 97 3.13 -31.93 -5.76
C ILE A 97 2.09 -33.04 -6.00
N LEU A 98 0.80 -32.71 -6.01
CA LEU A 98 -0.26 -33.69 -6.29
C LEU A 98 -0.14 -34.27 -7.70
N ALA A 99 0.10 -33.42 -8.70
CA ALA A 99 0.31 -33.86 -10.08
C ALA A 99 1.53 -34.78 -10.18
N TYR A 100 2.65 -34.40 -9.56
CA TYR A 100 3.86 -35.22 -9.51
C TYR A 100 3.59 -36.59 -8.87
N ARG A 101 2.91 -36.63 -7.72
CA ARG A 101 2.52 -37.89 -7.06
C ARG A 101 1.67 -38.79 -7.96
N ASN A 102 0.78 -38.21 -8.77
CA ASN A 102 -0.05 -38.98 -9.70
C ASN A 102 0.76 -39.56 -10.85
N VAL A 103 1.71 -38.80 -11.41
CA VAL A 103 2.62 -39.27 -12.46
C VAL A 103 3.52 -40.39 -11.95
N ALA A 104 4.10 -40.23 -10.76
CA ALA A 104 4.92 -41.27 -10.13
C ALA A 104 4.12 -42.56 -9.88
N LYS A 105 2.87 -42.44 -9.37
CA LYS A 105 1.98 -43.60 -9.19
C LYS A 105 1.62 -44.27 -10.51
N PHE A 106 1.41 -43.50 -11.58
CA PHE A 106 1.10 -44.02 -12.90
C PHE A 106 2.24 -44.90 -13.44
N TYR A 107 3.48 -44.41 -13.45
CA TYR A 107 4.61 -45.20 -13.96
C TYR A 107 4.96 -46.38 -13.06
N LYS A 108 4.79 -46.22 -11.73
CA LYS A 108 4.92 -47.35 -10.81
C LYS A 108 3.91 -48.46 -11.11
N ALA A 109 2.68 -48.13 -11.50
CA ALA A 109 1.67 -49.11 -11.90
C ALA A 109 2.01 -49.82 -13.23
N LEU A 110 2.87 -49.22 -14.05
CA LEU A 110 3.44 -49.82 -15.26
C LEU A 110 4.75 -50.57 -15.00
N GLU A 111 5.13 -50.78 -13.73
CA GLU A 111 6.42 -51.37 -13.32
C GLU A 111 7.66 -50.62 -13.85
N ARG A 112 7.50 -49.34 -14.21
CA ARG A 112 8.60 -48.48 -14.69
C ARG A 112 9.07 -47.57 -13.55
N ASN A 113 10.38 -47.55 -13.32
CA ASN A 113 11.01 -46.65 -12.34
C ASN A 113 11.55 -45.41 -13.07
N GLU A 114 10.64 -44.55 -13.54
CA GLU A 114 11.01 -43.29 -14.20
C GLU A 114 11.05 -42.13 -13.21
N ASP A 115 12.20 -41.46 -13.13
CA ASP A 115 12.37 -40.25 -12.33
C ASP A 115 12.03 -39.01 -13.17
N GLU A 116 10.73 -38.70 -13.29
CA GLU A 116 10.21 -37.54 -14.02
C GLU A 116 10.41 -36.20 -13.25
N THR A 117 11.15 -36.21 -12.12
CA THR A 117 11.38 -35.03 -11.25
C THR A 117 12.05 -33.87 -11.99
N ALA A 118 12.97 -34.18 -12.91
CA ALA A 118 13.68 -33.18 -13.70
C ALA A 118 12.74 -32.43 -14.67
N LEU A 119 11.74 -33.13 -15.21
CA LEU A 119 10.79 -32.59 -16.20
C LEU A 119 9.78 -31.64 -15.56
N PHE A 120 9.29 -31.98 -14.36
CA PHE A 120 8.41 -31.10 -13.57
C PHE A 120 9.12 -29.82 -13.11
N ASN A 121 10.38 -29.91 -12.66
CA ASN A 121 11.14 -28.77 -12.17
C ASN A 121 11.59 -27.81 -13.29
N ALA A 122 11.89 -28.33 -14.49
CA ALA A 122 12.38 -27.53 -15.61
C ALA A 122 11.28 -26.84 -16.43
N LEU A 123 10.07 -27.44 -16.52
CA LEU A 123 9.03 -27.00 -17.46
C LEU A 123 7.73 -26.54 -16.77
N GLY A 124 7.56 -26.81 -15.47
CA GLY A 124 6.38 -26.36 -14.71
C GLY A 124 5.06 -26.72 -15.39
N VAL A 125 4.24 -25.73 -15.71
CA VAL A 125 2.95 -25.92 -16.41
C VAL A 125 3.11 -26.55 -17.79
N LEU A 126 4.22 -26.32 -18.50
CA LEU A 126 4.46 -26.93 -19.82
C LEU A 126 4.72 -28.45 -19.72
N ALA A 127 5.21 -28.92 -18.56
CA ALA A 127 5.35 -30.36 -18.30
C ALA A 127 3.99 -31.07 -18.36
N TYR A 128 2.90 -30.40 -17.98
CA TYR A 128 1.55 -30.98 -18.04
C TYR A 128 1.19 -31.49 -19.44
N PHE A 129 1.38 -30.66 -20.47
CA PHE A 129 0.99 -31.03 -21.83
C PHE A 129 1.82 -32.20 -22.36
N HIS A 130 3.13 -32.18 -22.09
CA HIS A 130 4.05 -33.23 -22.50
C HIS A 130 3.73 -34.56 -21.80
N LEU A 131 3.62 -34.54 -20.47
CA LEU A 131 3.35 -35.74 -19.66
C LEU A 131 1.97 -36.33 -19.96
N LYS A 132 0.96 -35.48 -20.10
CA LYS A 132 -0.39 -35.94 -20.48
C LYS A 132 -0.39 -36.67 -21.82
N GLY A 133 0.33 -36.15 -22.82
CA GLY A 133 0.48 -36.80 -24.12
C GLY A 133 1.14 -38.17 -23.99
N ARG A 134 2.30 -38.21 -23.32
CA ARG A 134 3.07 -39.45 -23.09
C ARG A 134 2.25 -40.50 -22.34
N MET A 135 1.68 -40.14 -21.18
CA MET A 135 0.86 -41.06 -20.37
C MET A 135 -0.34 -41.63 -21.14
N LYS A 136 -0.95 -40.83 -22.04
CA LYS A 136 -2.07 -41.29 -22.88
C LYS A 136 -1.63 -42.33 -23.90
N GLU A 137 -0.46 -42.19 -24.50
CA GLU A 137 0.07 -43.19 -25.43
C GLU A 137 0.49 -44.46 -24.69
N GLU A 138 1.16 -44.33 -23.54
CA GLU A 138 1.52 -45.47 -22.68
C GLU A 138 0.29 -46.26 -22.22
N LEU A 139 -0.81 -45.60 -21.88
CA LEU A 139 -2.09 -46.24 -21.55
C LEU A 139 -2.64 -47.14 -22.67
N LYS A 140 -2.49 -46.74 -23.93
CA LYS A 140 -2.97 -47.54 -25.08
C LYS A 140 -2.15 -48.81 -25.29
N GLY A 141 -0.92 -48.83 -24.80
CA GLY A 141 0.00 -49.95 -24.91
C GLY A 141 -0.22 -51.05 -23.86
N ILE A 142 -1.06 -50.79 -22.84
CA ILE A 142 -1.40 -51.78 -21.81
C ILE A 142 -2.33 -52.83 -22.43
N ARG A 143 -1.95 -54.10 -22.34
CA ARG A 143 -2.70 -55.25 -22.86
C ARG A 143 -3.49 -55.96 -21.77
#